data_AF-A0A7C9AXV0-F1
#
_entry.id   AF-A0A7C9AXV0-F1
#
_cell.length_a   1.000
_cell.length_b   1.000
_cell.length_c   1.000
_cell.angle_alpha   90.00
_cell.angle_beta   90.00
_cell.angle_gamma   90.00
#
_symmetry.space_group_name_H-M   'P 1'
#
loop_
_entity.id
_entity.type
_entity.pdbx_description
1 polymer ?
#
loop_
_entity_poly.entity_id
_entity_poly.type
_entity_poly.pdbx_seq_one_letter_code
_entity_poly.pdbx_strand_id
1 'polypeptide(L)'
;KTAELLVEVAGHGEDTGYEVPSLIVAAKDDLDPYPMAIHDSTRVSQDMGIEAPVPISAKLGDFNNVFRRIVSSAEHPHLSIPETEAGRTRKQYNRLVNRSLMFVSVGAAVAIVGLAAYRVYAARRNSSN
;
A
#
# COMPACT_ATOMS: atom_id res chain seq x y z
N LYS A 1 -7.74 -4.52 -20.29
CA LYS A 1 -6.54 -3.89 -20.90
C LYS A 1 -5.94 -2.75 -20.07
N THR A 2 -6.47 -1.52 -20.03
CA THR A 2 -5.80 -0.43 -19.26
C THR A 2 -5.72 -0.73 -17.76
N ALA A 3 -6.78 -1.30 -17.18
CA ALA A 3 -6.78 -1.73 -15.78
C ALA A 3 -5.75 -2.82 -15.49
N GLU A 4 -5.61 -3.79 -16.40
CA GLU A 4 -4.63 -4.89 -16.25
C GLU A 4 -3.19 -4.37 -16.24
N LEU A 5 -2.87 -3.40 -17.10
CA LEU A 5 -1.55 -2.77 -17.12
C LEU A 5 -1.26 -2.03 -15.82
N LEU A 6 -2.26 -1.33 -15.26
CA LEU A 6 -2.11 -0.65 -13.98
C LEU A 6 -1.89 -1.65 -12.84
N VAL A 7 -2.62 -2.78 -12.84
CA VAL A 7 -2.42 -3.88 -11.87
C VAL A 7 -1.00 -4.42 -11.97
N GLU A 8 -0.50 -4.65 -13.18
CA GLU A 8 0.85 -5.19 -13.41
C GLU A 8 1.94 -4.24 -12.91
N VAL A 9 1.84 -2.95 -13.24
CA VAL A 9 2.78 -1.92 -12.77
C VAL A 9 2.75 -1.77 -11.25
N ALA A 10 1.54 -1.75 -10.66
CA ALA A 10 1.36 -1.68 -9.22
C ALA A 10 1.96 -2.90 -8.51
N GLY A 11 1.66 -4.11 -9.00
CA GLY A 11 2.19 -5.36 -8.46
C GLY A 11 3.72 -5.43 -8.54
N HIS A 12 4.31 -4.99 -9.66
CA HIS A 12 5.77 -4.90 -9.78
C HIS A 12 6.37 -3.92 -8.76
N GLY A 13 5.72 -2.76 -8.54
CA GLY A 13 6.13 -1.79 -7.52
C GLY A 13 6.06 -2.39 -6.10
N GLU A 14 5.00 -3.13 -5.80
CA GLU A 14 4.82 -3.80 -4.50
C GLU A 14 5.88 -4.88 -4.26
N ASP A 15 6.27 -5.63 -5.29
CA ASP A 15 7.27 -6.69 -5.22
C ASP A 15 8.71 -6.18 -5.09
N THR A 16 9.00 -5.08 -5.78
CA THR A 16 10.35 -4.50 -5.81
C THR A 16 10.57 -3.43 -4.74
N GLY A 17 9.49 -2.89 -4.17
CA GLY A 17 9.51 -1.71 -3.30
C GLY A 17 9.64 -0.38 -4.04
N TYR A 18 9.70 -0.39 -5.37
CA TYR A 18 9.73 0.82 -6.21
C TYR A 18 8.32 1.17 -6.70
N GLU A 19 7.45 1.48 -5.75
CA GLU A 19 6.07 1.95 -6.04
C GLU A 19 6.11 3.33 -6.71
N VAL A 20 5.22 3.56 -7.69
CA VAL A 20 5.17 4.79 -8.49
C VAL A 20 3.76 5.39 -8.42
N PRO A 21 3.62 6.71 -8.19
CA PRO A 21 2.31 7.35 -8.21
C PRO A 21 1.68 7.25 -9.61
N SER A 22 0.37 7.02 -9.66
CA SER A 22 -0.38 6.82 -10.88
C SER A 22 -1.71 7.56 -10.86
N LEU A 23 -2.24 7.85 -12.04
CA LEU A 23 -3.52 8.53 -12.23
C LEU A 23 -4.18 8.05 -13.52
N ILE A 24 -5.51 8.06 -13.55
CA ILE A 24 -6.29 7.67 -14.71
C ILE A 24 -6.78 8.94 -15.42
N VAL A 25 -6.62 8.96 -16.75
CA VAL A 25 -7.08 10.06 -17.60
C VAL A 25 -8.15 9.54 -18.56
N ALA A 26 -9.34 10.12 -18.48
CA ALA A 26 -10.43 9.91 -19.42
C ALA A 26 -10.28 10.91 -20.57
N ALA A 27 -9.46 10.54 -21.55
CA ALA A 27 -9.20 11.39 -22.71
C ALA A 27 -10.36 11.36 -23.72
N LYS A 28 -10.42 12.38 -24.57
CA LYS A 28 -11.44 12.59 -25.62
C LYS A 28 -12.85 12.79 -25.02
N ASP A 29 -12.92 13.55 -23.94
CA ASP A 29 -14.19 13.89 -23.28
C ASP A 29 -15.14 14.72 -24.17
N ASP A 30 -14.67 15.19 -25.32
CA ASP A 30 -15.49 15.81 -26.38
C ASP A 30 -16.32 14.84 -27.23
N LEU A 31 -16.11 13.54 -27.08
CA LEU A 31 -16.89 12.50 -27.76
C LEU A 31 -17.99 11.98 -26.84
N ASP A 32 -19.04 11.39 -27.44
CA ASP A 32 -20.09 10.75 -26.65
C ASP A 32 -19.49 9.68 -25.73
N PRO A 33 -19.71 9.79 -24.41
CA PRO A 33 -19.09 8.89 -23.46
C PRO A 33 -19.65 7.48 -23.61
N TYR A 34 -18.79 6.48 -23.55
CA TYR A 34 -19.21 5.09 -23.41
C TYR A 34 -19.45 4.79 -21.92
N PRO A 35 -20.72 4.66 -21.44
CA PRO A 35 -21.02 4.65 -20.01
C PRO A 35 -20.33 3.51 -19.24
N MET A 36 -20.16 2.36 -19.88
CA MET A 36 -19.45 1.22 -19.31
C MET A 36 -17.98 1.53 -19.05
N ALA A 37 -17.29 2.26 -19.94
CA ALA A 37 -15.90 2.64 -19.72
C ALA A 37 -15.73 3.63 -18.56
N ILE A 38 -16.69 4.55 -18.37
CA ILE A 38 -16.70 5.46 -17.22
C ILE A 38 -16.90 4.67 -15.93
N HIS A 39 -17.87 3.75 -15.93
CA HIS A 39 -18.13 2.91 -14.76
C HIS A 39 -16.92 2.05 -14.41
N ASP A 40 -16.32 1.38 -15.39
CA ASP A 40 -15.15 0.52 -15.18
C ASP A 40 -13.92 1.31 -14.71
N SER A 41 -13.65 2.49 -15.28
CA SER A 41 -12.53 3.34 -14.84
C SER A 41 -12.72 3.90 -13.44
N THR A 42 -13.96 4.22 -13.07
CA THR A 42 -14.31 4.66 -11.70
C THR A 42 -14.12 3.50 -10.72
N ARG A 43 -14.58 2.30 -11.06
CA ARG A 43 -14.41 1.10 -10.23
C ARG A 43 -12.93 0.78 -10.01
N VAL A 44 -12.13 0.78 -11.09
CA VAL A 44 -10.68 0.55 -11.01
C VAL A 44 -9.99 1.59 -10.13
N SER A 45 -10.40 2.86 -10.19
CA SER A 45 -9.82 3.91 -9.33
C SER A 45 -10.09 3.63 -7.86
N GLN A 46 -11.32 3.22 -7.53
CA GLN A 46 -11.73 2.90 -6.16
C GLN A 46 -11.02 1.65 -5.63
N ASP A 47 -10.95 0.59 -6.43
CA ASP A 47 -10.32 -0.67 -6.05
C ASP A 47 -8.83 -0.49 -5.78
N MET A 48 -8.16 0.34 -6.57
CA MET A 48 -6.72 0.65 -6.45
C MET A 48 -6.40 1.76 -5.45
N GLY A 49 -7.41 2.40 -4.86
CA GLY A 49 -7.22 3.49 -3.89
C GLY A 49 -6.65 4.78 -4.48
N ILE A 50 -6.87 5.04 -5.77
CA ILE A 50 -6.40 6.25 -6.47
C ILE A 50 -7.55 7.22 -6.79
N GLU A 51 -7.20 8.45 -7.15
CA GLU A 51 -8.18 9.50 -7.44
C GLU A 51 -9.03 9.16 -8.67
N ALA A 52 -10.27 9.66 -8.69
CA ALA A 52 -11.20 9.46 -9.80
C ALA A 52 -10.60 9.95 -11.14
N PRO A 53 -10.99 9.31 -12.27
CA PRO A 53 -10.44 9.63 -13.58
C PRO A 53 -10.57 11.12 -13.94
N VAL A 54 -9.52 11.70 -14.50
CA VAL A 54 -9.51 13.10 -14.95
C VAL A 54 -10.04 13.17 -16.39
N PRO A 55 -11.21 13.79 -16.64
CA PRO A 55 -11.67 14.02 -18.00
C PRO A 55 -10.77 15.06 -18.68
N ILE A 56 -10.38 14.82 -19.93
CA ILE A 56 -9.70 15.83 -20.76
C ILE A 56 -10.19 15.78 -22.20
N SER A 57 -10.22 16.94 -22.84
CA SER A 57 -10.40 17.07 -24.29
C SER A 57 -9.32 17.97 -24.90
N ALA A 58 -8.39 17.34 -25.61
CA ALA A 58 -7.40 18.08 -26.41
C ALA A 58 -8.06 18.85 -27.57
N LYS A 59 -9.21 18.41 -28.08
CA LYS A 59 -9.94 19.08 -29.16
C LYS A 59 -10.56 20.39 -28.68
N LEU A 60 -11.13 20.40 -27.48
CA LEU A 60 -11.72 21.59 -26.86
C LEU A 60 -10.67 22.45 -26.13
N GLY A 61 -9.42 22.00 -26.05
CA GLY A 61 -8.36 22.65 -25.27
C GLY A 61 -8.59 22.56 -23.76
N ASP A 62 -9.50 21.70 -23.31
CA ASP A 62 -9.79 21.47 -21.90
C ASP A 62 -8.90 20.35 -21.37
N PHE A 63 -7.79 20.73 -20.73
CA PHE A 63 -6.90 19.80 -20.05
C PHE A 63 -7.26 19.60 -18.58
N ASN A 64 -8.37 20.21 -18.12
CA ASN A 64 -8.73 20.29 -16.72
C ASN A 64 -7.50 20.68 -15.87
N ASN A 65 -7.39 20.19 -14.65
CA ASN A 65 -6.23 20.39 -13.79
C ASN A 65 -5.22 19.24 -13.89
N VAL A 66 -5.18 18.48 -14.99
CA VAL A 66 -4.39 17.24 -15.10
C VAL A 66 -2.91 17.45 -14.79
N PHE A 67 -2.31 18.55 -15.27
CA PHE A 67 -0.90 18.88 -14.99
C PHE A 67 -0.67 19.19 -13.51
N ARG A 68 -1.60 19.91 -12.88
CA ARG A 68 -1.54 20.19 -11.45
C ARG A 68 -1.65 18.90 -10.63
N ARG A 69 -2.55 17.98 -11.03
CA ARG A 69 -2.68 16.65 -10.41
C ARG A 69 -1.40 15.82 -10.54
N ILE A 70 -0.78 15.80 -11.74
CA ILE A 70 0.51 15.12 -11.95
C ILE A 70 1.56 15.66 -10.97
N VAL A 71 1.70 16.98 -10.87
CA VAL A 71 2.66 17.61 -9.96
C VAL A 71 2.33 17.27 -8.51
N SER A 72 1.07 17.39 -8.08
CA SER A 72 0.69 17.08 -6.70
C SER A 72 0.91 15.61 -6.33
N SER A 73 0.66 14.68 -7.26
CA SER A 73 0.93 13.26 -7.08
C SER A 73 2.42 12.97 -7.01
N ALA A 74 3.26 13.71 -7.73
CA ALA A 74 4.71 13.61 -7.63
C ALA A 74 5.27 14.22 -6.33
N GLU A 75 4.66 15.30 -5.82
CA GLU A 75 5.02 15.91 -4.54
C GLU A 75 4.61 15.04 -3.34
N HIS A 76 3.46 14.38 -3.44
CA HIS A 76 2.90 13.53 -2.37
C HIS A 76 2.66 12.10 -2.87
N PRO A 77 3.72 11.35 -3.25
CA PRO A 77 3.58 10.07 -3.94
C PRO A 77 2.80 9.02 -3.13
N HIS A 78 2.95 9.04 -1.80
CA HIS A 78 2.25 8.14 -0.87
C HIS A 78 0.71 8.23 -0.92
N LEU A 79 0.13 9.27 -1.51
CA LEU A 79 -1.32 9.44 -1.66
C LEU A 79 -1.84 9.00 -3.04
N SER A 80 -0.95 8.73 -4.00
CA SER A 80 -1.31 8.39 -5.38
C SER A 80 -0.69 7.07 -5.87
N ILE A 81 -0.06 6.31 -4.98
CA ILE A 81 0.41 4.96 -5.29
C ILE A 81 -0.81 4.03 -5.34
N PRO A 82 -1.02 3.31 -6.45
CA PRO A 82 -2.07 2.30 -6.52
C PRO A 82 -1.70 1.10 -5.66
N GLU A 83 -2.66 0.56 -4.91
CA GLU A 83 -2.49 -0.69 -4.16
C GLU A 83 -3.34 -1.80 -4.80
N THR A 84 -2.72 -2.91 -5.16
CA THR A 84 -3.44 -4.09 -5.62
C THR A 84 -4.06 -4.85 -4.44
N GLU A 85 -5.08 -5.67 -4.69
CA GLU A 85 -5.66 -6.53 -3.65
C GLU A 85 -4.60 -7.47 -3.04
N ALA A 86 -3.69 -7.99 -3.86
CA ALA A 86 -2.59 -8.85 -3.43
C ALA A 86 -1.59 -8.08 -2.55
N GLY A 87 -1.24 -6.85 -2.93
CA GLY A 87 -0.38 -5.99 -2.14
C GLY A 87 -1.01 -5.61 -0.81
N ARG A 88 -2.29 -5.27 -0.81
CA ARG A 88 -3.04 -4.90 0.40
C ARG A 88 -3.11 -6.05 1.40
N THR A 89 -3.43 -7.26 0.94
CA THR A 89 -3.46 -8.47 1.77
C THR A 89 -2.08 -8.83 2.30
N ARG A 90 -1.03 -8.71 1.47
CA ARG A 90 0.36 -8.91 1.90
C ARG A 90 0.80 -7.92 2.97
N LYS A 91 0.51 -6.62 2.79
CA LYS A 91 0.82 -5.56 3.78
C LYS A 91 0.11 -5.85 5.11
N GLN A 92 -1.16 -6.26 5.08
CA GLN A 92 -1.90 -6.62 6.29
C GLN A 92 -1.33 -7.86 6.99
N TYR A 93 -1.00 -8.91 6.23
CA TYR A 93 -0.38 -10.12 6.76
C TYR A 93 0.95 -9.80 7.45
N ASN A 94 1.83 -9.05 6.80
CA ASN A 94 3.12 -8.65 7.37
C ASN A 94 2.97 -7.82 8.65
N ARG A 95 1.97 -6.90 8.70
CA ARG A 95 1.68 -6.13 9.92
C ARG A 95 1.27 -7.05 11.07
N LEU A 96 0.43 -8.05 10.82
CA LEU A 96 0.01 -9.02 11.83
C LEU A 96 1.18 -9.88 12.32
N VAL A 97 2.00 -10.39 11.40
CA VAL A 97 3.18 -11.21 11.74
C VAL A 97 4.19 -10.41 12.55
N ASN A 98 4.54 -9.19 12.12
CA ASN A 98 5.49 -8.34 12.85
C ASN A 98 4.99 -8.00 14.25
N ARG A 99 3.69 -7.72 14.39
CA ARG A 99 3.08 -7.45 15.71
C ARG A 99 3.14 -8.68 16.61
N SER A 100 2.89 -9.87 16.08
CA SER A 100 2.99 -11.13 16.83
C SER A 100 4.44 -11.45 17.23
N LEU A 101 5.40 -11.23 16.32
CA LEU A 101 6.83 -11.44 16.60
C LEU A 101 7.33 -10.55 17.74
N MET A 102 6.83 -9.32 17.85
CA MET A 102 7.15 -8.44 18.97
C MET A 102 6.72 -9.05 20.31
N PHE A 103 5.53 -9.65 20.40
CA PHE A 103 5.08 -10.29 21.63
C PHE A 103 5.90 -11.54 21.97
N VAL A 104 6.18 -12.39 20.98
CA VAL A 104 6.95 -13.63 21.18
C VAL A 104 8.38 -13.31 21.63
N SER A 105 9.04 -12.34 20.99
CA SER A 105 10.41 -11.95 21.33
C SER A 105 10.54 -11.39 22.75
N VAL A 106 9.62 -10.51 23.16
CA VAL A 106 9.59 -9.98 24.54
C VAL A 106 9.33 -11.10 25.55
N GLY A 107 8.35 -11.97 25.30
CA GLY A 107 8.04 -13.08 26.19
C GLY A 107 9.21 -14.05 26.36
N ALA A 108 9.89 -14.41 25.27
CA ALA A 108 11.07 -15.27 25.31
C ALA A 108 12.22 -14.65 26.12
N ALA A 109 12.50 -13.36 25.93
CA ALA A 109 13.54 -12.65 26.68
C ALA A 109 13.25 -12.65 28.19
N VAL A 110 12.01 -12.34 28.58
CA VAL A 110 11.60 -12.35 30.00
C VAL A 110 11.73 -13.75 30.61
N ALA A 111 11.33 -14.80 29.89
CA ALA A 111 11.46 -16.17 30.36
C ALA A 111 12.93 -16.58 30.59
N ILE A 112 13.82 -16.22 29.65
CA ILE A 112 15.27 -16.50 29.77
C ILE A 112 15.87 -15.77 30.97
N VAL A 113 15.59 -14.48 31.12
CA VAL A 113 16.10 -13.67 32.25
C VAL A 113 15.55 -14.19 33.59
N GLY A 114 14.25 -14.49 33.64
CA GLY A 114 13.61 -15.06 34.82
C GLY A 114 14.22 -16.41 35.22
N LEU A 115 14.47 -17.29 34.25
CA LEU A 115 15.13 -18.57 34.49
C LEU A 115 16.57 -18.40 35.00
N ALA A 116 17.34 -17.51 34.39
CA ALA A 116 18.71 -17.23 34.80
C ALA A 116 18.76 -16.67 36.23
N ALA A 117 17.91 -15.70 36.55
CA ALA A 117 17.80 -15.14 37.90
C ALA A 117 17.39 -16.20 38.92
N TYR A 118 16.43 -17.06 38.57
CA TYR A 118 16.01 -18.16 39.43
C TYR A 118 17.15 -19.16 39.70
N ARG A 119 17.93 -19.53 38.69
CA ARG A 119 19.08 -20.43 38.87
C ARG A 119 20.15 -19.83 39.79
N VAL A 120 20.45 -18.54 39.64
CA VAL A 120 21.39 -17.83 40.52
C VAL A 120 20.87 -17.77 41.95
N TYR A 121 19.59 -17.48 42.15
CA TYR A 121 18.95 -17.46 43.46
C TYR A 121 18.99 -18.84 44.14
N ALA A 122 18.61 -19.89 43.41
CA ALA A 122 18.63 -21.26 43.92
C ALA A 122 20.04 -21.71 44.32
N ALA A 123 21.06 -21.37 43.51
CA ALA A 123 22.45 -21.66 43.85
C ALA A 123 22.89 -20.97 45.16
N ARG A 124 22.57 -19.67 45.33
CA ARG A 124 22.89 -18.93 46.56
C ARG A 124 22.21 -19.51 47.80
N ARG A 125 20.94 -19.90 47.69
CA ARG A 125 20.20 -20.54 48.78
C ARG A 125 20.84 -21.86 49.21
N ASN A 126 21.34 -22.63 48.26
CA ASN A 126 21.98 -23.92 48.55
C ASN A 126 23.39 -23.74 49.13
N SER A 127 24.07 -22.62 48.88
CA SER A 127 25.39 -22.29 49.43
C SER A 127 25.37 -21.59 50.80
N SER A 128 24.19 -21.16 51.28
CA SER A 128 24.02 -20.50 52.59
C SER A 128 23.57 -21.46 53.71
N ASN A 129 23.52 -22.76 53.44
CA ASN A 129 23.34 -23.85 54.40
C ASN A 129 24.66 -24.60 54.57
#